data_AF-A0A8S8YKW0-F1
#
_entry.id   AF-A0A8S8YKW0-F1
#
_cell.length_a   1.000
_cell.length_b   1.000
_cell.length_c   1.000
_cell.angle_alpha   90.00
_cell.angle_beta   90.00
_cell.angle_gamma   90.00
#
_symmetry.space_group_name_H-M   'P 1'
#
loop_
_entity.id
_entity.type
_entity.pdbx_description
1 polymer ?
#
loop_
_entity_poly.entity_id
_entity_poly.type
_entity_poly.pdbx_seq_one_letter_code
_entity_poly.pdbx_strand_id
1 'polypeptide(L)' 'MDAPVGAFFTIWGEQFDDTHILNKVANDNNEVVMFVNGQQNFEYENYVMEDGDVIEIEYRERQ' A
#
# COMPACT_ATOMS: atom_id res chain seq x y z
N MET A 1 -5.09 -11.13 16.49
CA MET A 1 -3.92 -10.24 16.33
C MET A 1 -4.13 -9.59 15.00
N ASP A 2 -4.19 -8.28 14.98
CA ASP A 2 -4.44 -7.54 13.74
C ASP A 2 -3.22 -7.70 12.85
N ALA A 3 -3.46 -7.93 11.56
CA ALA A 3 -2.44 -7.99 10.54
C ALA A 3 -2.62 -6.75 9.65
N PRO A 4 -2.03 -5.60 9.99
CA PRO A 4 -2.07 -4.45 9.11
C PRO A 4 -1.12 -4.65 7.93
N VAL A 5 -1.44 -4.09 6.77
CA VAL A 5 -0.59 -4.20 5.56
C VAL A 5 0.82 -3.69 5.85
N GLY A 6 0.95 -2.61 6.63
CA GLY A 6 2.24 -2.06 7.05
C GLY A 6 3.12 -3.03 7.84
N ALA A 7 2.54 -4.02 8.53
CA ALA A 7 3.33 -5.03 9.24
C ALA A 7 4.13 -5.92 8.28
N PHE A 8 3.62 -6.23 7.08
CA PHE A 8 4.37 -6.99 6.08
C PHE A 8 5.63 -6.26 5.63
N PHE A 9 5.51 -4.97 5.34
CA PHE A 9 6.64 -4.14 4.93
C PHE A 9 7.64 -3.92 6.06
N THR A 10 7.14 -3.76 7.29
CA THR A 10 8.00 -3.65 8.50
C THR A 10 8.87 -4.89 8.69
N ILE A 11 8.33 -6.10 8.44
CA ILE A 11 9.11 -7.35 8.53
C ILE A 11 10.29 -7.35 7.54
N TRP A 12 10.13 -6.72 6.38
CA TRP A 12 11.18 -6.59 5.37
C TRP A 12 12.07 -5.36 5.57
N GLY A 13 11.76 -4.50 6.54
CA GLY A 13 12.46 -3.24 6.77
C GLY A 13 12.15 -2.16 5.72
N GLU A 14 11.04 -2.31 5.01
CA GLU A 14 10.59 -1.37 3.98
C GLU A 14 9.53 -0.41 4.54
N GLN A 15 9.53 0.82 4.04
CA GLN A 15 8.47 1.79 4.32
C GLN A 15 7.34 1.61 3.31
N PHE A 16 6.10 1.60 3.80
CA PHE A 16 4.91 1.62 2.98
C PHE A 16 3.93 2.62 3.55
N ASP A 17 3.49 3.59 2.74
CA ASP A 17 2.44 4.55 3.08
C ASP A 17 1.81 5.08 1.77
N ASP A 18 1.05 6.18 1.84
CA ASP A 18 0.41 6.81 0.67
C ASP A 18 1.41 7.46 -0.31
N THR A 19 2.68 7.52 0.06
CA THR A 19 3.77 8.12 -0.72
C THR A 19 4.97 7.19 -0.93
N HIS A 20 5.14 6.12 -0.16
CA HIS A 20 6.28 5.21 -0.23
C HIS A 20 5.86 3.79 -0.56
N ILE A 21 6.59 3.15 -1.48
CA ILE A 21 6.51 1.72 -1.72
C ILE A 21 7.87 1.19 -2.16
N LEU A 22 8.49 0.34 -1.34
CA LEU A 22 9.84 -0.16 -1.55
C LEU A 22 10.83 1.00 -1.78
N ASN A 23 11.60 0.98 -2.87
CA ASN A 23 12.55 2.02 -3.24
C ASN A 23 11.93 3.18 -4.07
N LYS A 24 10.59 3.31 -4.06
CA LYS A 24 9.87 4.34 -4.83
C LYS A 24 9.18 5.34 -3.90
N VAL A 25 9.27 6.61 -4.28
CA VAL A 25 8.65 7.74 -3.57
C VAL A 25 7.77 8.50 -4.55
N ALA A 26 6.52 8.75 -4.16
CA ALA A 26 5.54 9.52 -4.91
C ALA A 26 6.01 10.98 -5.06
N ASN A 27 5.63 11.61 -6.17
CA ASN A 27 5.92 13.01 -6.44
C ASN A 27 4.83 13.65 -7.31
N ASP A 28 5.12 14.79 -7.92
CA ASP A 28 4.16 15.52 -8.76
C ASP A 28 3.75 14.75 -10.03
N ASN A 29 4.54 13.76 -10.48
CA ASN A 29 4.29 12.99 -11.69
C ASN A 29 3.75 11.58 -11.41
N ASN A 30 3.91 11.07 -10.19
CA ASN A 30 3.56 9.70 -9.85
C ASN A 30 2.93 9.57 -8.46
N GLU A 31 2.21 8.48 -8.26
CA GLU A 31 1.46 8.19 -7.05
C GLU A 31 1.60 6.71 -6.67
N VAL A 32 1.42 6.44 -5.37
CA VAL A 32 1.16 5.11 -4.84
C VAL A 32 -0.35 4.97 -4.71
N VAL A 33 -0.92 3.93 -5.31
CA VAL A 33 -2.35 3.63 -5.18
C VAL A 33 -2.52 2.22 -4.69
N MET A 34 -3.42 2.05 -3.73
CA MET A 34 -3.75 0.75 -3.17
C MET A 34 -5.20 0.39 -3.49
N PHE A 35 -5.43 -0.87 -3.82
CA PHE A 35 -6.74 -1.47 -3.98
C PHE A 35 -6.87 -2.69 -3.06
N VAL A 36 -8.06 -2.83 -2.48
CA VAL A 36 -8.49 -4.01 -1.75
C VAL A 36 -9.68 -4.59 -2.50
N ASN A 37 -9.54 -5.83 -2.98
CA ASN A 37 -10.59 -6.51 -3.75
C ASN A 37 -11.10 -5.67 -4.95
N GLY A 38 -10.17 -4.97 -5.62
CA GLY A 38 -10.44 -4.12 -6.78
C GLY A 38 -11.04 -2.75 -6.46
N GLN A 39 -11.24 -2.41 -5.19
CA GLN A 39 -11.73 -1.09 -4.76
C GLN A 39 -10.58 -0.27 -4.19
N GLN A 40 -10.47 0.99 -4.61
CA GLN A 40 -9.41 1.87 -4.11
C GLN A 40 -9.55 2.06 -2.60
N ASN A 41 -8.45 1.87 -1.89
CA ASN A 41 -8.36 1.97 -0.44
C ASN A 41 -7.36 3.07 -0.06
N PHE A 42 -7.70 3.86 0.95
CA PHE A 42 -6.90 5.01 1.42
C PHE A 42 -6.35 4.82 2.84
N GLU A 43 -6.44 3.62 3.39
CA GLU A 43 -5.91 3.28 4.72
C GLU A 43 -4.43 2.86 4.66
N TYR A 44 -3.96 2.39 3.50
CA TYR A 44 -2.56 2.03 3.23
C TYR A 44 -1.98 1.11 4.32
N GLU A 45 -0.90 1.54 4.99
CA GLU A 45 -0.23 0.80 6.05
C GLU A 45 -1.15 0.40 7.20
N ASN A 46 -2.23 1.15 7.41
CA ASN A 46 -3.17 0.96 8.51
C ASN A 46 -4.30 -0.03 8.18
N TYR A 47 -4.45 -0.42 6.90
CA TYR A 47 -5.49 -1.37 6.52
C TYR A 47 -5.26 -2.73 7.20
N VAL A 48 -6.24 -3.18 7.99
CA VAL A 48 -6.21 -4.51 8.64
C VAL A 48 -6.75 -5.54 7.66
N MET A 49 -5.89 -6.44 7.19
CA MET A 49 -6.28 -7.47 6.21
C MET A 49 -7.20 -8.53 6.81
N GLU A 50 -8.16 -8.94 6.00
CA GLU A 50 -9.01 -10.09 6.25
C GLU A 50 -8.57 -11.30 5.41
N ASP A 51 -8.97 -12.50 5.84
CA ASP A 51 -8.65 -13.72 5.10
C ASP A 51 -9.33 -13.70 3.72
N GLY A 52 -8.54 -13.92 2.67
CA GLY A 52 -9.02 -13.91 1.29
C GLY A 52 -8.95 -12.55 0.59
N ASP A 53 -8.51 -11.48 1.25
CA ASP A 53 -8.30 -10.19 0.59
C ASP A 53 -7.22 -10.27 -0.50
N VAL A 54 -7.51 -9.59 -1.61
CA VAL A 54 -6.54 -9.32 -2.65
C VAL A 54 -6.08 -7.87 -2.52
N ILE A 55 -4.84 -7.70 -2.11
CA ILE A 55 -4.18 -6.39 -2.00
C ILE A 55 -3.36 -6.14 -3.27
N GLU A 56 -3.67 -5.06 -3.97
CA GLU A 56 -2.91 -4.58 -5.12
C GLU A 56 -2.36 -3.19 -4.80
N ILE A 57 -1.06 -3.00 -5.01
CA ILE A 57 -0.38 -1.73 -4.79
C ILE A 57 0.36 -1.37 -6.07
N GLU A 58 0.04 -0.21 -6.63
CA GLU A 58 0.61 0.31 -7.85
C GLU A 58 1.45 1.55 -7.57
N TYR A 59 2.61 1.64 -8.20
CA TYR A 59 3.31 2.93 -8.39
C TYR A 59 3.17 3.33 -9.85
N ARG A 60 2.42 4.38 -10.12
CA ARG A 60 2.01 4.76 -11.47
C ARG A 60 2.13 6.26 -11.72
N GLU A 61 2.13 6.66 -12.99
CA GLU A 61 1.98 8.06 -13.37
C GLU A 61 0.60 8.57 -12.91
N ARG A 62 0.55 9.82 -12.43
CA ARG A 62 -0.71 10.47 -12.06
C ARG A 62 -1.55 10.68 -13.32
N GLN A 63 -2.86 10.44 -13.20
CA GLN A 63 -3.85 10.70 -14.25
C GLN A 63 -4.43 12.11 -14.15
#